data_AF-A0A973PK03-F1
#
_entry.id   AF-A0A973PK03-F1
#
_cell.length_a   1.000
_cell.length_b   1.000
_cell.length_c   1.000
_cell.angle_alpha   90.00
_cell.angle_beta   90.00
_cell.angle_gamma   90.00
#
_symmetry.space_group_name_H-M   'P 1'
#
loop_
_entity.id
_entity.type
_entity.pdbx_description
1 polymer ?
#
loop_
_entity_poly.entity_id
_entity_poly.type
_entity_poly.pdbx_seq_one_letter_code
_entity_poly.pdbx_strand_id
1 'polypeptide(L)'
;ADGDLERIANGGGKVILSPQSHLYLDRPYAESPGLGFAYRPRTVEYSASWDPSAYGLPDDRIAGVEATLFANAFSSFEEVVTMLLPRLPAVAEAAWSRQPPQWDDYCPRLARQAPLWRDRGLKAFPSAEVDWSVG
;
A
#
# COMPACT_ATOMS: atom_id res chain seq x y z
N ALA A 1 -6.47 13.33 -16.46
CA ALA A 1 -7.67 14.15 -16.71
C ALA A 1 -8.89 13.25 -16.59
N ASP A 2 -10.07 13.81 -16.33
CA ASP A 2 -11.30 13.01 -16.27
C ASP A 2 -11.51 12.28 -17.62
N GLY A 3 -11.80 10.97 -17.57
CA GLY A 3 -12.06 10.12 -18.75
C GLY A 3 -10.85 9.44 -19.42
N ASP A 4 -9.60 9.69 -18.97
CA ASP A 4 -8.42 9.03 -19.57
C ASP A 4 -8.44 7.51 -19.40
N LEU A 5 -8.91 7.03 -18.24
CA LEU A 5 -9.02 5.61 -17.92
C LEU A 5 -9.94 4.88 -18.90
N GLU A 6 -11.13 5.45 -19.14
CA GLU A 6 -12.11 4.93 -20.09
C GLU A 6 -11.57 4.95 -21.52
N ARG A 7 -10.93 6.04 -21.93
CA ARG A 7 -10.34 6.18 -23.26
C ARG A 7 -9.28 5.12 -23.53
N ILE A 8 -8.38 4.86 -22.57
CA ILE A 8 -7.34 3.82 -22.69
C ILE A 8 -7.99 2.44 -22.78
N ALA A 9 -8.94 2.13 -21.89
CA ALA A 9 -9.61 0.84 -21.86
C ALA A 9 -10.39 0.58 -23.17
N ASN A 10 -11.16 1.55 -23.64
CA ASN A 10 -11.93 1.48 -24.89
C ASN A 10 -11.03 1.38 -26.13
N GLY A 11 -9.84 1.99 -26.08
CA GLY A 11 -8.81 1.88 -27.12
C GLY A 11 -8.07 0.53 -27.12
N GLY A 12 -8.43 -0.41 -26.26
CA GLY A 12 -7.78 -1.71 -26.14
C GLY A 12 -6.49 -1.71 -25.33
N GLY A 13 -6.13 -0.59 -24.71
CA GLY A 13 -4.97 -0.47 -23.84
C GLY A 13 -5.14 -1.21 -22.51
N LYS A 14 -4.02 -1.33 -21.78
CA LYS A 14 -4.00 -1.83 -20.41
C LYS A 14 -3.42 -0.76 -19.48
N VAL A 15 -3.82 -0.79 -18.21
CA VAL A 15 -3.39 0.18 -17.20
C VAL A 15 -2.65 -0.49 -16.06
N ILE A 16 -1.72 0.26 -15.46
CA ILE A 16 -1.16 -0.04 -14.14
C ILE A 16 -1.90 0.84 -13.14
N LEU A 17 -2.46 0.24 -12.10
CA LEU A 17 -3.15 0.97 -11.05
C LEU A 17 -2.16 1.41 -9.96
N SER A 18 -2.01 2.71 -9.78
CA SER A 18 -1.20 3.34 -8.72
C SER A 18 -1.90 4.57 -8.12
N PRO A 19 -3.16 4.46 -7.68
CA PRO A 19 -3.92 5.61 -7.21
C PRO A 19 -3.26 6.23 -5.97
N GLN A 20 -2.98 7.53 -6.06
CA GLN A 20 -2.42 8.34 -4.98
C GLN A 20 -3.26 8.32 -3.70
N SER A 21 -4.55 7.98 -3.79
CA SER A 21 -5.43 7.85 -2.63
C SER A 21 -5.01 6.75 -1.66
N HIS A 22 -4.40 5.65 -2.12
CA HIS A 22 -4.05 4.48 -1.29
C HIS A 22 -2.63 3.97 -1.50
N LEU A 23 -2.14 3.97 -2.75
CA LEU A 23 -0.91 3.26 -3.13
C LEU A 23 0.35 4.13 -3.11
N TYR A 24 0.23 5.39 -2.71
CA TYR A 24 1.38 6.26 -2.43
C TYR A 24 1.80 6.01 -0.98
N LEU A 25 2.85 5.21 -0.81
CA LEU A 25 3.37 4.78 0.49
C LEU A 25 4.33 5.81 1.10
N ASP A 26 4.70 6.86 0.38
CA ASP A 26 5.35 8.06 0.93
C ASP A 26 4.37 9.00 1.68
N ARG A 27 3.09 8.62 1.75
CA ARG A 27 2.05 9.25 2.58
C ARG A 27 2.28 9.06 4.07
N PRO A 28 2.03 10.09 4.91
CA PRO A 28 2.13 9.97 6.36
C PRO A 28 1.17 8.95 6.96
N TYR A 29 1.66 8.26 7.98
CA TYR A 29 0.82 7.49 8.88
C TYR A 29 -0.05 8.43 9.70
N ALA A 30 -1.30 8.07 9.97
CA ALA A 30 -2.18 8.84 10.85
C ALA A 30 -1.59 9.04 12.25
N GLU A 31 -0.85 8.03 12.73
CA GLU A 31 -0.14 8.02 14.01
C GLU A 31 1.15 8.86 13.99
N SER A 32 1.68 9.22 12.81
CA SER A 32 2.86 10.05 12.64
C SER A 32 2.71 11.04 11.48
N PRO A 33 1.89 12.09 11.61
CA PRO A 33 1.57 13.01 10.52
C PRO A 33 2.76 13.79 9.94
N GLY A 34 3.88 13.87 10.66
CA GLY A 34 5.10 14.56 10.23
C GLY A 34 6.07 13.70 9.42
N LEU A 35 5.82 12.40 9.30
CA LEU A 35 6.66 11.48 8.54
C LEU A 35 6.12 11.35 7.10
N GLY A 36 6.93 11.65 6.08
CA GLY A 36 6.54 11.55 4.66
C GLY A 36 6.14 12.90 4.04
N PHE A 37 5.44 12.84 2.91
CA PHE A 37 5.05 14.02 2.12
C PHE A 37 3.73 14.65 2.57
N ALA A 38 3.42 15.85 2.07
CA ALA A 38 2.23 16.64 2.42
C ALA A 38 0.92 16.08 1.81
N TYR A 39 0.60 14.83 2.12
CA TYR A 39 -0.68 14.18 1.83
C TYR A 39 -1.53 14.07 3.10
N ARG A 40 -2.84 13.84 2.94
CA ARG A 40 -3.70 13.53 4.09
C ARG A 40 -3.20 12.25 4.79
N PRO A 41 -2.85 12.27 6.07
CA PRO A 41 -2.40 11.08 6.78
C PRO A 41 -3.44 9.96 6.76
N ARG A 42 -2.99 8.71 6.68
CA ARG A 42 -3.84 7.51 6.61
C ARG A 42 -3.32 6.42 7.51
N THR A 43 -4.22 5.54 7.93
CA THR A 43 -3.87 4.39 8.74
C THR A 43 -3.37 3.24 7.87
N VAL A 44 -2.79 2.20 8.47
CA VAL A 44 -2.41 0.96 7.78
C VAL A 44 -3.67 0.25 7.26
N GLU A 45 -4.73 0.19 8.06
CA GLU A 45 -6.02 -0.39 7.65
C GLU A 45 -6.59 0.32 6.41
N TYR A 46 -6.51 1.65 6.37
CA TYR A 46 -6.95 2.41 5.21
C TYR A 46 -6.16 2.02 3.95
N SER A 47 -4.85 1.81 4.04
CA SER A 47 -4.07 1.34 2.87
C SER A 47 -4.45 -0.09 2.48
N ALA A 48 -4.79 -0.95 3.44
CA ALA A 48 -5.21 -2.32 3.21
C ALA A 48 -6.61 -2.45 2.61
N SER A 49 -7.49 -1.46 2.80
CA SER A 49 -8.84 -1.46 2.26
C SER A 49 -8.94 -1.07 0.78
N TRP A 50 -7.80 -0.87 0.10
CA TRP A 50 -7.80 -0.53 -1.32
C TRP A 50 -8.38 -1.67 -2.17
N ASP A 51 -9.45 -1.35 -2.90
CA ASP A 51 -10.15 -2.28 -3.77
C ASP A 51 -9.82 -2.00 -5.26
N PRO A 52 -9.11 -2.92 -5.95
CA PRO A 52 -8.84 -2.77 -7.38
C PRO A 52 -10.10 -2.87 -8.25
N SER A 53 -11.19 -3.45 -7.77
CA SER A 53 -12.45 -3.58 -8.54
C SER A 53 -13.23 -2.26 -8.65
N ALA A 54 -12.95 -1.30 -7.76
CA ALA A 54 -13.64 0.00 -7.71
C ALA A 54 -13.48 0.86 -8.98
N TYR A 55 -12.55 0.50 -9.87
CA TYR A 55 -12.30 1.20 -11.13
C TYR A 55 -13.21 0.75 -12.29
N GLY A 56 -14.04 -0.29 -12.10
CA GLY A 56 -14.97 -0.77 -13.13
C GLY A 56 -14.28 -1.29 -14.40
N LEU A 57 -12.99 -1.59 -14.33
CA LEU A 57 -12.23 -2.12 -15.44
C LEU A 57 -12.35 -3.65 -15.49
N PRO A 58 -12.51 -4.25 -16.68
CA PRO A 58 -12.33 -5.68 -16.86
C PRO A 58 -10.90 -6.10 -16.47
N ASP A 59 -10.75 -7.29 -15.88
CA ASP A 59 -9.46 -7.79 -15.41
C ASP A 59 -8.38 -7.84 -16.51
N ASP A 60 -8.77 -8.10 -17.77
CA ASP A 60 -7.85 -8.15 -18.92
C ASP A 60 -7.27 -6.78 -19.30
N ARG A 61 -7.86 -5.69 -18.81
CA ARG A 61 -7.39 -4.30 -18.95
C ARG A 61 -6.44 -3.87 -17.84
N ILE A 62 -6.31 -4.64 -16.77
CA ILE A 62 -5.38 -4.33 -15.66
C ILE A 62 -4.07 -5.09 -15.92
N ALA A 63 -3.03 -4.37 -16.35
CA ALA A 63 -1.69 -4.93 -16.53
C ALA A 63 -1.00 -5.25 -15.19
N GLY A 64 -1.33 -4.49 -14.14
CA GLY A 64 -0.78 -4.70 -12.81
C GLY A 64 -1.11 -3.57 -11.84
N VAL A 65 -0.46 -3.62 -10.69
CA VAL A 65 -0.59 -2.68 -9.59
C VAL A 65 0.81 -2.20 -9.21
N GLU A 66 0.94 -0.92 -8.87
CA GLU A 66 2.19 -0.35 -8.40
C GLU A 66 1.96 0.38 -7.07
N ALA A 67 2.79 0.03 -6.07
CA ALA A 67 2.95 0.81 -4.85
C ALA A 67 4.04 1.85 -5.10
N THR A 68 3.69 3.13 -5.02
CA THR A 68 4.57 4.25 -5.34
C THR A 68 5.16 4.83 -4.05
N LEU A 69 6.45 5.16 -4.06
CA LEU A 69 7.11 5.93 -3.01
C LEU A 69 8.09 6.89 -3.68
N PHE A 70 7.88 8.19 -3.51
CA PHE A 70 8.87 9.19 -3.89
C PHE A 70 9.89 9.35 -2.76
N ALA A 71 11.16 9.15 -3.06
CA ALA A 71 12.19 9.03 -2.02
C ALA A 71 12.91 10.35 -1.70
N ASN A 72 12.56 11.45 -2.37
CA ASN A 72 13.33 12.70 -2.34
C ASN A 72 13.42 13.36 -0.95
N ALA A 73 12.52 13.02 -0.02
CA ALA A 73 12.50 13.53 1.35
C ALA A 73 13.19 12.61 2.37
N PHE A 74 13.67 11.43 1.97
CA PHE A 74 14.28 10.46 2.87
C PHE A 74 15.80 10.40 2.67
N SER A 75 16.52 10.32 3.78
CA SER A 75 17.97 10.35 3.87
C SER A 75 18.61 8.97 4.04
N SER A 76 17.80 7.94 4.31
CA SER A 76 18.28 6.58 4.55
C SER A 76 17.34 5.51 3.99
N PHE A 77 17.89 4.33 3.74
CA PHE A 77 17.09 3.14 3.38
C PHE A 77 16.11 2.76 4.49
N GLU A 78 16.49 2.95 5.75
CA GLU A 78 15.64 2.68 6.90
C GLU A 78 14.35 3.54 6.90
N GLU A 79 14.47 4.83 6.58
CA GLU A 79 13.31 5.73 6.43
C GLU A 79 12.39 5.28 5.29
N VAL A 80 12.96 4.90 4.14
CA VAL A 80 12.19 4.35 3.00
C VAL A 80 11.46 3.06 3.42
N VAL A 81 12.13 2.13 4.09
CA VAL A 81 11.51 0.89 4.57
C VAL A 81 10.42 1.16 5.61
N THR A 82 10.60 2.15 6.48
CA THR A 82 9.57 2.57 7.45
C THR A 82 8.32 3.08 6.74
N MET A 83 8.46 3.72 5.58
CA MET A 83 7.31 4.15 4.77
C MET A 83 6.65 2.98 4.03
N LEU A 84 7.42 2.02 3.54
CA LEU A 84 6.89 0.85 2.85
C LEU A 84 6.18 -0.12 3.81
N LEU A 85 6.80 -0.45 4.94
CA LEU A 85 6.30 -1.42 5.89
C LEU A 85 5.58 -0.74 7.05
N PRO A 86 4.36 -1.18 7.41
CA PRO A 86 3.79 -2.49 7.08
C PRO A 86 2.71 -2.46 5.97
N ARG A 87 2.63 -1.39 5.16
CA ARG A 87 1.57 -1.21 4.15
C ARG A 87 1.77 -2.01 2.87
N LEU A 88 3.03 -2.16 2.42
CA LEU A 88 3.39 -2.84 1.17
C LEU A 88 2.83 -4.27 1.02
N PRO A 89 2.84 -5.13 2.07
CA PRO A 89 2.25 -6.46 1.98
C PRO A 89 0.74 -6.46 1.67
N ALA A 90 -0.03 -5.49 2.18
CA ALA A 90 -1.46 -5.40 1.89
C ALA A 90 -1.71 -5.06 0.42
N VAL A 91 -0.89 -4.15 -0.14
CA VAL A 91 -0.93 -3.82 -1.57
C VAL A 91 -0.58 -5.03 -2.42
N ALA A 92 0.44 -5.79 -2.03
CA ALA A 92 0.84 -7.00 -2.72
C ALA A 92 -0.26 -8.07 -2.68
N GLU A 93 -0.93 -8.25 -1.53
CA GLU A 93 -2.06 -9.17 -1.39
C GLU A 93 -3.23 -8.75 -2.30
N ALA A 94 -3.63 -7.48 -2.26
CA ALA A 94 -4.69 -6.96 -3.12
C ALA A 94 -4.37 -7.07 -4.62
N ALA A 95 -3.10 -6.85 -5.00
CA ALA A 95 -2.65 -7.02 -6.38
C ALA A 95 -2.72 -8.49 -6.83
N TRP A 96 -2.43 -9.43 -5.93
CA TRP A 96 -2.42 -10.87 -6.21
C TRP A 96 -3.83 -11.48 -6.20
N SER A 97 -4.65 -11.17 -5.20
CA SER A 97 -6.00 -11.71 -5.01
C SER A 97 -7.07 -10.98 -5.82
N ARG A 98 -6.75 -9.76 -6.31
CA ARG A 98 -7.69 -8.82 -6.93
C ARG A 98 -8.81 -8.36 -5.99
N GLN A 99 -8.60 -8.44 -4.68
CA GLN A 99 -9.55 -7.98 -3.66
C GLN A 99 -8.80 -7.46 -2.43
N PRO A 100 -9.34 -6.47 -1.70
CA PRO A 100 -8.71 -6.04 -0.47
C PRO A 100 -8.65 -7.20 0.55
N PRO A 101 -7.54 -7.37 1.27
CA PRO A 101 -7.48 -8.30 2.40
C PRO A 101 -8.59 -8.00 3.42
N GLN A 102 -9.21 -9.04 3.97
CA GLN A 102 -10.11 -8.87 5.12
C GLN A 102 -9.29 -8.56 6.36
N TRP A 103 -9.53 -7.38 6.95
CA TRP A 103 -8.64 -6.79 7.96
C TRP A 103 -8.42 -7.70 9.19
N ASP A 104 -9.50 -8.23 9.75
CA ASP A 104 -9.46 -9.09 10.95
C ASP A 104 -8.62 -10.36 10.73
N ASP A 105 -8.65 -10.92 9.54
CA ASP A 105 -7.85 -12.10 9.16
C ASP A 105 -6.43 -11.74 8.71
N TYR A 106 -6.25 -10.53 8.18
CA TYR A 106 -4.99 -10.01 7.65
C TYR A 106 -4.04 -9.56 8.76
N CYS A 107 -4.54 -8.82 9.75
CA CYS A 107 -3.73 -8.27 10.84
C CYS A 107 -2.86 -9.33 11.54
N PRO A 108 -3.39 -10.49 11.95
CA PRO A 108 -2.56 -11.53 12.57
C PRO A 108 -1.51 -12.11 11.61
N ARG A 109 -1.78 -12.20 10.30
CA ARG A 109 -0.81 -12.66 9.28
C ARG A 109 0.29 -11.63 9.05
N LEU A 110 -0.06 -10.35 9.07
CA LEU A 110 0.88 -9.24 8.97
C LEU A 110 1.82 -9.20 10.17
N ALA A 111 1.28 -9.32 11.39
CA ALA A 111 2.07 -9.36 12.62
C ALA A 111 3.11 -10.49 12.60
N ARG A 112 2.75 -11.67 12.09
CA ARG A 112 3.67 -12.81 11.91
C ARG A 112 4.83 -12.56 10.94
N GLN A 113 4.84 -11.45 10.20
CA GLN A 113 5.98 -11.04 9.38
C GLN A 113 7.06 -10.31 10.20
N ALA A 114 6.76 -9.84 11.41
CA ALA A 114 7.68 -9.02 12.21
C ALA A 114 9.03 -9.71 12.51
N PRO A 115 9.11 -11.01 12.86
CA PRO A 115 10.39 -11.69 13.03
C PRO A 115 11.24 -11.65 11.75
N LEU A 116 10.62 -11.92 10.60
CA LEU A 116 11.29 -11.92 9.30
C LEU A 116 11.92 -10.56 8.97
N TRP A 117 11.21 -9.48 9.27
CA TRP A 117 11.68 -8.11 9.06
C TRP A 117 12.81 -7.77 10.01
N ARG A 118 12.67 -8.10 11.30
CA ARG A 118 13.71 -7.89 12.32
C ARG A 118 15.00 -8.64 11.97
N ASP A 119 14.90 -9.90 11.58
CA ASP A 119 16.06 -10.71 11.18
C ASP A 119 16.78 -10.16 9.94
N ARG A 120 16.05 -9.43 9.09
CA ARG A 120 16.60 -8.74 7.90
C ARG A 120 17.00 -7.29 8.15
N GLY A 121 16.85 -6.78 9.36
CA GLY A 121 17.09 -5.36 9.67
C GLY A 121 16.14 -4.40 8.94
N LEU A 122 14.94 -4.84 8.59
CA LEU A 122 13.90 -4.02 7.96
C LEU A 122 13.04 -3.37 9.04
N LYS A 123 13.15 -2.04 9.18
CA LYS A 123 12.37 -1.27 10.16
C LYS A 123 10.97 -0.99 9.63
N ALA A 124 9.98 -1.74 10.13
CA ALA A 124 8.58 -1.42 9.89
C ALA A 124 8.09 -0.30 10.83
N PHE A 125 7.14 0.50 10.36
CA PHE A 125 6.41 1.42 11.22
C PHE A 125 5.58 0.64 12.26
N PRO A 126 5.76 0.90 13.57
CA PRO A 126 5.10 0.13 14.62
C PRO A 126 3.66 0.63 14.84
N SER A 127 2.79 0.45 13.85
CA SER A 127 1.39 0.88 13.94
C SER A 127 0.66 0.22 15.09
N ALA A 128 -0.12 1.00 15.85
CA ALA A 128 -0.97 0.52 16.93
C ALA A 128 -2.19 -0.29 16.45
N GLU A 129 -2.48 -0.29 15.14
CA GLU A 129 -3.58 -1.09 14.56
C GLU A 129 -3.24 -2.58 14.46
N VAL A 130 -1.96 -2.95 14.62
CA VAL A 130 -1.48 -4.32 14.54
C VAL A 130 -0.95 -4.74 15.91
N ASP A 131 -1.46 -5.85 16.45
CA ASP A 131 -0.86 -6.48 17.62
C ASP A 131 0.44 -7.19 17.21
N TRP A 132 1.58 -6.55 17.47
CA TRP A 132 2.89 -7.12 17.15
C TRP A 132 3.34 -8.22 18.11
N SER A 133 2.60 -8.49 19.20
CA SER A 133 2.96 -9.52 20.18
C SER A 133 2.64 -10.94 19.74
N VAL A 134 1.75 -11.10 18.75
CA VAL A 134 1.47 -12.40 18.10
C VAL A 134 2.53 -12.82 17.07
N GLY A 135 3.57 -11.99 16.87
CA GLY A 135 4.70 -12.22 15.97
C GLY A 135 5.94 -12.75 16.68
#